data_AF-A0A0R2FVB2-F1
#
_entry.id   AF-A0A0R2FVB2-F1
#
_cell.length_a   1.000
_cell.length_b   1.000
_cell.length_c   1.000
_cell.angle_alpha   90.00
_cell.angle_beta   90.00
_cell.angle_gamma   90.00
#
_symmetry.space_group_name_H-M   'P 1'
#
loop_
_entity.id
_entity.type
_entity.pdbx_description
1 polymer ?
#
loop_
_entity_poly.entity_id
_entity_poly.type
_entity_poly.pdbx_seq_one_letter_code
_entity_poly.pdbx_strand_id
1 'polypeptide(L)'
;MNGIDVASYQAGMMTAKISADFVISKATEGTNYVNPACAGQINGALAGGKRIGLYHFASGGDSKQEADYFISAVQGWIGKAILVLDYEAPAVKNGATWAKTWLDYVSAKTGVRPLIYLGLSDENAYDWSTVAGANYGLWIAQYNNYNPVYGYAPRDLYGALKYWKSAAMFQYTSSGRLGGWDGPLDFDVFYGDESAWDKYAKKNGGSTPVQPSTPSKPDTPVSKLTGFTDSLGDRWYNESGSFKLNQPINLRWGAKISSKLIGTLQSGASIKYDAFSHHDGYVWLRQPRSDGYGYLASGESSGGKRTSSWGTFS
;
A
#
# COMPACT_ATOMS: atom_id res chain seq x y z
N MET A 1 -10.50 17.68 -4.83
CA MET A 1 -10.70 16.62 -5.85
C MET A 1 -11.95 15.85 -5.50
N ASN A 2 -12.75 15.43 -6.49
CA ASN A 2 -13.95 14.60 -6.28
C ASN A 2 -13.68 13.16 -6.69
N GLY A 3 -14.20 12.21 -5.94
CA GLY A 3 -13.98 10.80 -6.21
C GLY A 3 -15.10 9.91 -5.70
N ILE A 4 -14.85 8.62 -5.84
CA ILE A 4 -15.71 7.57 -5.32
C ILE A 4 -14.87 6.54 -4.59
N ASP A 5 -15.46 5.86 -3.62
CA ASP A 5 -14.98 4.57 -3.17
C ASP A 5 -15.92 3.43 -3.62
N VAL A 6 -15.33 2.25 -3.82
CA VAL A 6 -16.01 1.08 -4.37
C VAL A 6 -15.58 -0.20 -3.68
N ALA A 7 -16.44 -1.21 -3.76
CA ALA A 7 -16.14 -2.57 -3.30
C ALA A 7 -16.59 -3.61 -4.34
N SER A 8 -16.67 -4.87 -3.93
CA SER A 8 -17.23 -5.96 -4.75
C SER A 8 -18.67 -5.71 -5.19
N TYR A 9 -19.41 -4.83 -4.50
CA TYR A 9 -20.77 -4.43 -4.88
C TYR A 9 -20.83 -3.70 -6.23
N GLN A 10 -19.71 -3.09 -6.65
CA GLN A 10 -19.55 -2.42 -7.93
C GLN A 10 -18.66 -3.23 -8.90
N ALA A 11 -18.66 -4.56 -8.77
CA ALA A 11 -17.97 -5.44 -9.69
C ALA A 11 -18.46 -5.22 -11.14
N GLY A 12 -17.52 -5.23 -12.10
CA GLY A 12 -17.81 -4.98 -13.51
C GLY A 12 -17.82 -3.51 -13.93
N MET A 13 -17.69 -2.57 -12.98
CA MET A 13 -17.57 -1.14 -13.30
C MET A 13 -16.33 -0.84 -14.15
N MET A 14 -16.50 -0.10 -15.24
CA MET A 14 -15.40 0.45 -16.02
C MET A 14 -14.88 1.76 -15.40
N THR A 15 -14.12 1.66 -14.30
CA THR A 15 -13.63 2.82 -13.52
C THR A 15 -12.87 3.85 -14.36
N ALA A 16 -12.23 3.45 -15.47
CA ALA A 16 -11.60 4.36 -16.42
C ALA A 16 -12.57 5.42 -16.97
N LYS A 17 -13.84 5.03 -17.19
CA LYS A 17 -14.89 5.85 -17.82
C LYS A 17 -15.74 6.64 -16.82
N ILE A 18 -15.61 6.36 -15.52
CA ILE A 18 -16.31 7.15 -14.51
C ILE A 18 -15.69 8.55 -14.46
N SER A 19 -16.54 9.58 -14.40
CA SER A 19 -16.10 10.96 -14.26
C SER A 19 -15.72 11.22 -12.80
N ALA A 20 -14.48 10.90 -12.42
CA ALA A 20 -13.91 11.03 -11.08
C ALA A 20 -12.43 11.41 -11.16
N ASP A 21 -11.93 12.20 -10.21
CA ASP A 21 -10.49 12.53 -10.09
C ASP A 21 -9.71 11.37 -9.43
N PHE A 22 -10.37 10.64 -8.53
CA PHE A 22 -9.80 9.48 -7.83
C PHE A 22 -10.82 8.36 -7.62
N VAL A 23 -10.31 7.15 -7.42
CA VAL A 23 -11.09 5.96 -7.02
C VAL A 23 -10.38 5.25 -5.88
N ILE A 24 -11.09 5.00 -4.79
CA ILE A 24 -10.62 4.15 -3.69
C ILE A 24 -11.33 2.80 -3.77
N SER A 25 -10.63 1.68 -3.60
CA SER A 25 -11.24 0.36 -3.65
C SER A 25 -11.03 -0.41 -2.37
N LYS A 26 -12.06 -1.12 -1.89
CA LYS A 26 -11.90 -2.18 -0.88
C LYS A 26 -10.87 -3.17 -1.37
N ALA A 27 -9.83 -3.43 -0.59
CA ALA A 27 -8.84 -4.44 -0.91
C ALA A 27 -9.09 -5.72 -0.10
N THR A 28 -9.26 -5.58 1.21
CA THR A 28 -9.43 -6.72 2.12
C THR A 28 -10.41 -6.42 3.25
N GLU A 29 -10.87 -7.48 3.89
CA GLU A 29 -11.62 -7.45 5.15
C GLU A 29 -11.13 -8.56 6.07
N GLY A 30 -10.88 -8.22 7.34
CA GLY A 30 -10.32 -9.15 8.32
C GLY A 30 -9.05 -9.84 7.81
N THR A 31 -8.96 -11.16 8.00
CA THR A 31 -7.80 -11.97 7.59
C THR A 31 -8.14 -13.03 6.55
N ASN A 32 -9.34 -13.00 5.98
CA ASN A 32 -9.87 -14.08 5.15
C ASN A 32 -10.57 -13.63 3.86
N TYR A 33 -10.80 -12.32 3.67
CA TYR A 33 -11.47 -11.81 2.47
C TYR A 33 -10.58 -10.84 1.69
N VAL A 34 -10.30 -11.18 0.42
CA VAL A 34 -9.78 -10.25 -0.58
C VAL A 34 -10.92 -9.90 -1.54
N ASN A 35 -11.13 -8.61 -1.81
CA ASN A 35 -12.11 -8.18 -2.79
C ASN A 35 -11.66 -8.60 -4.22
N PRO A 36 -12.40 -9.50 -4.90
CA PRO A 36 -12.02 -9.98 -6.23
C PRO A 36 -12.08 -8.90 -7.32
N ALA A 37 -12.85 -7.82 -7.11
CA ALA A 37 -12.97 -6.72 -8.07
C ALA A 37 -11.85 -5.69 -7.95
N CYS A 38 -11.10 -5.67 -6.84
CA CYS A 38 -10.19 -4.59 -6.48
C CYS A 38 -9.13 -4.31 -7.55
N ALA A 39 -8.42 -5.34 -8.02
CA ALA A 39 -7.37 -5.16 -9.03
C ALA A 39 -7.92 -4.57 -10.34
N GLY A 40 -9.11 -5.01 -10.78
CA GLY A 40 -9.77 -4.47 -11.97
C GLY A 40 -10.20 -3.01 -11.78
N GLN A 41 -10.80 -2.68 -10.63
CA GLN A 41 -11.23 -1.33 -10.28
C GLN A 41 -10.04 -0.36 -10.23
N ILE A 42 -8.95 -0.75 -9.58
CA ILE A 42 -7.73 0.08 -9.44
C ILE A 42 -6.98 0.23 -10.76
N ASN A 43 -6.79 -0.86 -11.53
CA ASN A 43 -6.11 -0.77 -12.82
C ASN A 43 -6.92 0.02 -13.85
N GLY A 44 -8.26 -0.09 -13.83
CA GLY A 44 -9.12 0.75 -14.65
C GLY A 44 -9.02 2.23 -14.27
N ALA A 45 -8.95 2.55 -12.97
CA ALA A 45 -8.79 3.93 -12.51
C ALA A 45 -7.44 4.52 -12.98
N LEU A 46 -6.35 3.76 -12.83
CA LEU A 46 -5.03 4.14 -13.34
C LEU A 46 -5.04 4.35 -14.86
N ALA A 47 -5.67 3.45 -15.63
CA ALA A 47 -5.79 3.58 -17.08
C ALA A 47 -6.60 4.82 -17.50
N GLY A 48 -7.53 5.26 -16.66
CA GLY A 48 -8.28 6.50 -16.82
C GLY A 48 -7.57 7.75 -16.30
N GLY A 49 -6.28 7.66 -15.92
CA GLY A 49 -5.48 8.78 -15.41
C GLY A 49 -5.83 9.22 -13.98
N LYS A 50 -6.59 8.42 -13.24
CA LYS A 50 -7.14 8.79 -11.92
C LYS A 50 -6.15 8.46 -10.81
N ARG A 51 -6.24 9.19 -9.71
CA ARG A 51 -5.57 8.82 -8.47
C ARG A 51 -6.27 7.64 -7.78
N ILE A 52 -5.51 6.84 -7.06
CA ILE A 52 -6.00 5.58 -6.48
C ILE A 52 -5.80 5.51 -4.98
N GLY A 53 -6.73 4.83 -4.30
CA GLY A 53 -6.63 4.48 -2.90
C GLY A 53 -7.10 3.04 -2.65
N LEU A 54 -6.66 2.44 -1.55
CA LEU A 54 -7.02 1.08 -1.16
C LEU A 54 -7.40 1.08 0.31
N TYR A 55 -8.53 0.50 0.66
CA TYR A 55 -8.98 0.40 2.05
C TYR A 55 -9.09 -1.04 2.56
N HIS A 56 -8.86 -1.17 3.86
CA HIS A 56 -9.07 -2.40 4.61
C HIS A 56 -10.26 -2.22 5.56
N PHE A 57 -11.30 -3.05 5.41
CA PHE A 57 -12.42 -3.07 6.36
C PHE A 57 -12.04 -3.90 7.58
N ALA A 58 -11.89 -3.25 8.73
CA ALA A 58 -11.48 -3.93 9.94
C ALA A 58 -12.56 -4.91 10.43
N SER A 59 -12.17 -6.14 10.78
CA SER A 59 -13.09 -7.07 11.43
C SER A 59 -13.08 -6.93 12.96
N GLY A 60 -12.01 -6.31 13.50
CA GLY A 60 -11.76 -6.18 14.93
C GLY A 60 -11.02 -7.37 15.54
N GLY A 61 -10.39 -8.20 14.71
CA GLY A 61 -9.54 -9.32 15.13
C GLY A 61 -8.16 -8.83 15.59
N ASP A 62 -7.08 -9.52 15.21
CA ASP A 62 -5.73 -9.05 15.51
C ASP A 62 -5.31 -7.94 14.53
N SER A 63 -5.08 -6.73 15.05
CA SER A 63 -4.71 -5.56 14.24
C SER A 63 -3.48 -5.76 13.36
N LYS A 64 -2.46 -6.51 13.79
CA LYS A 64 -1.24 -6.73 13.00
C LYS A 64 -1.44 -7.78 11.93
N GLN A 65 -2.20 -8.83 12.21
CA GLN A 65 -2.56 -9.84 11.22
C GLN A 65 -3.44 -9.25 10.13
N GLU A 66 -4.43 -8.44 10.49
CA GLU A 66 -5.26 -7.69 9.53
C GLU A 66 -4.40 -6.73 8.68
N ALA A 67 -3.42 -6.04 9.30
CA ALA A 67 -2.48 -5.18 8.59
C ALA A 67 -1.58 -5.97 7.63
N ASP A 68 -0.97 -7.07 8.06
CA ASP A 68 -0.16 -7.93 7.18
C ASP A 68 -0.99 -8.48 6.01
N TYR A 69 -2.23 -8.86 6.29
CA TYR A 69 -3.17 -9.34 5.25
C TYR A 69 -3.45 -8.25 4.21
N PHE A 70 -3.80 -7.04 4.66
CA PHE A 70 -3.99 -5.89 3.78
C PHE A 70 -2.73 -5.57 2.97
N ILE A 71 -1.56 -5.44 3.62
CA ILE A 71 -0.29 -5.13 2.95
C ILE A 71 0.03 -6.16 1.87
N SER A 72 -0.20 -7.45 2.15
CA SER A 72 0.07 -8.53 1.19
C SER A 72 -0.80 -8.41 -0.06
N ALA A 73 -2.07 -8.03 0.08
CA ALA A 73 -3.00 -7.88 -1.02
C ALA A 73 -2.70 -6.63 -1.88
N VAL A 74 -2.16 -5.58 -1.28
CA VAL A 74 -1.99 -4.27 -1.95
C VAL A 74 -0.56 -3.98 -2.40
N GLN A 75 0.37 -4.91 -2.22
CA GLN A 75 1.81 -4.69 -2.38
C GLN A 75 2.21 -4.00 -3.70
N GLY A 76 1.54 -4.30 -4.82
CA GLY A 76 1.84 -3.72 -6.14
C GLY A 76 1.51 -2.22 -6.29
N TRP A 77 0.72 -1.67 -5.36
CA TRP A 77 0.25 -0.28 -5.38
C TRP A 77 0.79 0.56 -4.21
N ILE A 78 1.55 -0.04 -3.29
CA ILE A 78 2.21 0.72 -2.20
C ILE A 78 3.15 1.77 -2.79
N GLY A 79 3.04 3.01 -2.32
CA GLY A 79 3.78 4.16 -2.84
C GLY A 79 3.15 4.81 -4.07
N LYS A 80 2.04 4.27 -4.58
CA LYS A 80 1.21 4.81 -5.67
C LYS A 80 -0.21 5.15 -5.23
N ALA A 81 -0.70 4.48 -4.18
CA ALA A 81 -2.04 4.63 -3.65
C ALA A 81 -2.03 5.16 -2.21
N ILE A 82 -3.06 5.92 -1.85
CA ILE A 82 -3.39 6.15 -0.44
C ILE A 82 -3.82 4.82 0.17
N LEU A 83 -3.32 4.51 1.36
CA LEU A 83 -3.76 3.37 2.15
C LEU A 83 -4.73 3.85 3.22
N VAL A 84 -5.80 3.10 3.46
CA VAL A 84 -6.85 3.49 4.41
C VAL A 84 -7.20 2.32 5.33
N LEU A 85 -7.28 2.60 6.63
CA LEU A 85 -8.01 1.75 7.57
C LEU A 85 -9.47 2.20 7.60
N ASP A 86 -10.38 1.35 7.15
CA ASP A 86 -11.82 1.54 7.34
C ASP A 86 -12.20 0.92 8.70
N TYR A 87 -12.48 1.79 9.68
CA TYR A 87 -12.65 1.42 11.08
C TYR A 87 -14.04 1.78 11.60
N GLU A 88 -15.03 1.01 11.17
CA GLU A 88 -16.42 1.20 11.53
C GLU A 88 -17.05 -0.09 12.09
N ALA A 89 -18.39 -0.10 12.19
CA ALA A 89 -19.18 -1.28 12.52
C ALA A 89 -18.71 -1.93 13.86
N PRO A 90 -18.65 -3.26 14.07
CA PRO A 90 -18.26 -3.76 15.39
C PRO A 90 -16.78 -3.52 15.71
N ALA A 91 -15.91 -3.29 14.71
CA ALA A 91 -14.47 -3.16 14.92
C ALA A 91 -14.14 -1.93 15.77
N VAL A 92 -14.86 -0.82 15.60
CA VAL A 92 -14.64 0.43 16.35
C VAL A 92 -14.71 0.26 17.87
N LYS A 93 -15.45 -0.76 18.35
CA LYS A 93 -15.57 -1.09 19.78
C LYS A 93 -14.26 -1.57 20.41
N ASN A 94 -13.28 -2.00 19.60
CA ASN A 94 -11.92 -2.30 20.07
C ASN A 94 -11.11 -1.04 20.41
N GLY A 95 -11.66 0.15 20.12
CA GLY A 95 -11.13 1.44 20.55
C GLY A 95 -9.93 1.92 19.74
N ALA A 96 -9.45 3.12 20.08
CA ALA A 96 -8.39 3.80 19.35
C ALA A 96 -7.03 3.09 19.40
N THR A 97 -6.74 2.33 20.46
CA THR A 97 -5.48 1.57 20.59
C THR A 97 -5.32 0.52 19.50
N TRP A 98 -6.41 -0.17 19.14
CA TRP A 98 -6.40 -1.15 18.05
C TRP A 98 -6.10 -0.47 16.72
N ALA A 99 -6.83 0.61 16.40
CA ALA A 99 -6.64 1.37 15.17
C ALA A 99 -5.23 1.94 15.09
N LYS A 100 -4.73 2.53 16.18
CA LYS A 100 -3.36 3.05 16.26
C LYS A 100 -2.32 1.97 15.99
N THR A 101 -2.51 0.77 16.54
CA THR A 101 -1.60 -0.35 16.33
C THR A 101 -1.57 -0.75 14.84
N TRP A 102 -2.73 -0.85 14.20
CA TRP A 102 -2.82 -1.13 12.76
C TRP A 102 -2.13 -0.04 11.94
N LEU A 103 -2.46 1.23 12.20
CA LEU A 103 -1.94 2.39 11.46
C LEU A 103 -0.42 2.51 11.56
N ASP A 104 0.13 2.38 12.78
CA ASP A 104 1.57 2.41 13.03
C ASP A 104 2.26 1.23 12.33
N TYR A 105 1.66 0.04 12.38
CA TYR A 105 2.24 -1.16 11.78
C TYR A 105 2.29 -1.05 10.25
N VAL A 106 1.20 -0.61 9.61
CA VAL A 106 1.18 -0.37 8.15
C VAL A 106 2.15 0.75 7.78
N SER A 107 2.18 1.85 8.54
CA SER A 107 3.15 2.93 8.29
C SER A 107 4.59 2.43 8.36
N ALA A 108 4.93 1.61 9.35
CA ALA A 108 6.27 1.08 9.53
C ALA A 108 6.67 0.10 8.42
N LYS A 109 5.75 -0.75 7.97
CA LYS A 109 6.02 -1.79 6.95
C LYS A 109 6.06 -1.25 5.53
N THR A 110 5.28 -0.23 5.23
CA THR A 110 5.08 0.26 3.87
C THR A 110 5.80 1.58 3.58
N GLY A 111 6.13 2.34 4.63
CA GLY A 111 6.57 3.73 4.54
C GLY A 111 5.43 4.70 4.21
N VAL A 112 4.24 4.22 3.86
CA VAL A 112 3.07 5.05 3.55
C VAL A 112 2.27 5.22 4.83
N ARG A 113 1.98 6.47 5.23
CA ARG A 113 1.14 6.73 6.41
C ARG A 113 -0.33 6.60 6.01
N PRO A 114 -1.07 5.61 6.53
CA PRO A 114 -2.45 5.43 6.13
C PRO A 114 -3.35 6.58 6.64
N LEU A 115 -4.48 6.77 5.98
CA LEU A 115 -5.61 7.46 6.55
C LEU A 115 -6.43 6.50 7.43
N ILE A 116 -7.18 7.05 8.37
CA ILE A 116 -8.26 6.33 9.05
C ILE A 116 -9.60 6.86 8.54
N TYR A 117 -10.50 5.96 8.17
CA TYR A 117 -11.89 6.25 7.87
C TYR A 117 -12.74 6.00 9.12
N LEU A 118 -13.63 6.95 9.43
CA LEU A 118 -14.59 6.89 10.54
C LEU A 118 -15.92 7.54 10.15
N GLY A 119 -17.03 7.03 10.69
CA GLY A 119 -18.26 7.81 10.76
C GLY A 119 -18.15 8.94 11.78
N LEU A 120 -18.81 10.08 11.54
CA LEU A 120 -18.76 11.23 12.48
C LEU A 120 -19.24 10.85 13.89
N SER A 121 -20.23 9.96 14.00
CA SER A 121 -20.69 9.44 15.30
C SER A 121 -19.58 8.74 16.07
N ASP A 122 -18.77 7.92 15.39
CA ASP A 122 -17.69 7.17 15.99
C ASP A 122 -16.50 8.08 16.34
N GLU A 123 -16.20 9.07 15.49
CA GLU A 123 -15.21 10.12 15.78
C GLU A 123 -15.56 10.88 17.08
N ASN A 124 -16.84 11.12 17.34
CA ASN A 124 -17.30 11.84 18.53
C ASN A 124 -17.45 10.94 19.78
N ALA A 125 -17.73 9.65 19.58
CA ALA A 125 -18.06 8.70 20.65
C ALA A 125 -16.84 8.13 21.39
N TYR A 126 -15.70 7.97 20.71
CA TYR A 126 -14.49 7.36 21.28
C TYR A 126 -13.35 8.38 21.44
N ASP A 127 -12.37 8.07 22.29
CA ASP A 127 -11.18 8.91 22.47
C ASP A 127 -10.11 8.62 21.41
N TRP A 128 -10.02 9.50 20.41
CA TRP A 128 -9.06 9.41 19.31
C TRP A 128 -7.80 10.24 19.52
N SER A 129 -7.59 10.82 20.70
CA SER A 129 -6.45 11.71 20.99
C SER A 129 -5.10 11.09 20.62
N THR A 130 -4.92 9.79 20.81
CA THR A 130 -3.69 9.07 20.47
C THR A 130 -3.47 8.89 18.96
N VAL A 131 -4.54 8.76 18.17
CA VAL A 131 -4.47 8.61 16.71
C VAL A 131 -4.33 9.99 16.05
N ALA A 132 -5.18 10.94 16.44
CA ALA A 132 -5.13 12.31 15.94
C ALA A 132 -3.82 13.01 16.36
N GLY A 133 -3.38 12.84 17.61
CA GLY A 133 -2.11 13.38 18.12
C GLY A 133 -0.88 12.76 17.46
N ALA A 134 -0.99 11.54 16.92
CA ALA A 134 0.05 10.94 16.09
C ALA A 134 0.02 11.43 14.63
N ASN A 135 -0.84 12.41 14.29
CA ASN A 135 -0.97 13.03 12.97
C ASN A 135 -1.30 12.01 11.86
N TYR A 136 -2.23 11.08 12.13
CA TYR A 136 -2.87 10.30 11.08
C TYR A 136 -3.99 11.12 10.44
N GLY A 137 -4.08 11.09 9.11
CA GLY A 137 -5.12 11.83 8.39
C GLY A 137 -6.48 11.14 8.52
N LEU A 138 -7.55 11.95 8.55
CA LEU A 138 -8.93 11.47 8.68
C LEU A 138 -9.65 11.52 7.34
N TRP A 139 -10.30 10.42 6.98
CA TRP A 139 -11.40 10.38 6.03
C TRP A 139 -12.69 10.25 6.84
N ILE A 140 -13.52 11.28 6.86
CA ILE A 140 -14.75 11.27 7.68
C ILE A 140 -15.95 10.89 6.81
N ALA A 141 -16.91 10.17 7.39
CA ALA A 141 -18.21 9.90 6.76
C ALA A 141 -19.36 10.53 7.54
N GLN A 142 -20.27 11.14 6.79
CA GLN A 142 -21.56 11.60 7.30
C GLN A 142 -22.51 11.78 6.13
N TYR A 143 -23.71 11.22 6.23
CA TYR A 143 -24.77 11.41 5.23
C TYR A 143 -25.90 12.26 5.82
N ASN A 144 -26.39 13.24 5.07
CA ASN A 144 -27.50 14.10 5.50
C ASN A 144 -28.85 13.37 5.36
N ASN A 145 -28.98 12.55 4.32
CA ASN A 145 -30.09 11.67 4.00
C ASN A 145 -29.60 10.66 2.94
N TYR A 146 -30.53 9.81 2.49
CA TYR A 146 -30.28 8.78 1.47
C TYR A 146 -30.98 9.11 0.14
N ASN A 147 -31.24 10.40 -0.13
CA ASN A 147 -31.79 10.81 -1.41
C ASN A 147 -30.71 10.75 -2.50
N PRO A 148 -31.08 10.43 -3.75
CA PRO A 148 -30.11 10.43 -4.85
C PRO A 148 -29.41 11.78 -5.04
N VAL A 149 -28.09 11.75 -5.22
CA VAL A 149 -27.27 12.92 -5.55
C VAL A 149 -26.70 12.74 -6.96
N TYR A 150 -27.16 13.54 -7.91
CA TYR A 150 -26.73 13.45 -9.32
C TYR A 150 -25.52 14.37 -9.55
N GLY A 151 -24.38 13.77 -9.92
CA GLY A 151 -23.11 14.50 -10.02
C GLY A 151 -22.54 14.90 -8.66
N TYR A 152 -21.31 15.40 -8.65
CA TYR A 152 -20.66 15.82 -7.42
C TYR A 152 -21.27 17.11 -6.86
N ALA A 153 -21.60 17.07 -5.57
CA ALA A 153 -22.19 18.17 -4.82
C ALA A 153 -21.69 18.10 -3.37
N PRO A 154 -20.37 18.26 -3.15
CA PRO A 154 -19.83 18.25 -1.80
C PRO A 154 -20.47 19.37 -0.98
N ARG A 155 -20.61 19.10 0.31
CA ARG A 155 -21.21 20.02 1.27
C ARG A 155 -20.33 20.10 2.51
N ASP A 156 -20.67 21.03 3.38
CA ASP A 156 -20.07 21.09 4.70
C ASP A 156 -20.57 19.95 5.60
N LEU A 157 -19.72 19.58 6.54
CA LEU A 157 -20.03 18.65 7.62
C LEU A 157 -21.03 19.31 8.58
N TYR A 158 -22.09 18.59 8.97
CA TYR A 158 -22.97 19.05 10.04
C TYR A 158 -22.38 18.66 11.40
N GLY A 159 -22.23 19.63 12.30
CA GLY A 159 -21.52 19.43 13.56
C GLY A 159 -20.02 19.71 13.42
N ALA A 160 -19.21 19.09 14.27
CA ALA A 160 -17.77 19.32 14.29
C ALA A 160 -17.02 18.02 14.59
N LEU A 161 -15.75 17.99 14.15
CA LEU A 161 -14.79 16.99 14.57
C LEU A 161 -14.33 17.30 16.00
N LYS A 162 -14.16 16.28 16.82
CA LYS A 162 -13.75 16.42 18.23
C LYS A 162 -12.23 16.34 18.40
N TYR A 163 -11.54 15.49 17.64
CA TYR A 163 -10.12 15.21 17.82
C TYR A 163 -9.24 15.72 16.67
N TRP A 164 -9.78 15.77 15.46
CA TRP A 164 -9.07 16.31 14.29
C TRP A 164 -9.41 17.78 14.06
N LYS A 165 -8.41 18.59 13.70
CA LYS A 165 -8.63 19.99 13.28
C LYS A 165 -9.35 20.10 11.95
N SER A 166 -9.11 19.14 11.06
CA SER A 166 -9.74 19.03 9.75
C SER A 166 -9.64 17.59 9.24
N ALA A 167 -10.55 17.20 8.36
CA ALA A 167 -10.45 15.97 7.59
C ALA A 167 -9.60 16.18 6.34
N ALA A 168 -8.92 15.13 5.88
CA ALA A 168 -8.27 15.09 4.58
C ALA A 168 -9.29 14.78 3.47
N MET A 169 -10.29 13.96 3.79
CA MET A 169 -11.33 13.51 2.86
C MET A 169 -12.68 13.42 3.57
N PHE A 170 -13.77 13.64 2.83
CA PHE A 170 -15.13 13.55 3.33
C PHE A 170 -16.01 12.74 2.38
N GLN A 171 -16.54 11.62 2.87
CA GLN A 171 -17.60 10.84 2.22
C GLN A 171 -18.96 11.42 2.63
N TYR A 172 -19.64 12.09 1.70
CA TYR A 172 -20.79 12.94 2.04
C TYR A 172 -22.15 12.35 1.66
N THR A 173 -22.16 11.28 0.86
CA THR A 173 -23.34 10.49 0.50
C THR A 173 -22.95 9.09 0.03
N SER A 174 -23.83 8.11 0.29
CA SER A 174 -23.80 6.76 -0.30
C SER A 174 -24.82 6.56 -1.43
N SER A 175 -25.46 7.64 -1.86
CA SER A 175 -26.55 7.64 -2.85
C SER A 175 -26.21 8.45 -4.09
N GLY A 176 -24.92 8.61 -4.38
CA GLY A 176 -24.42 9.25 -5.59
C GLY A 176 -24.87 8.55 -6.87
N ARG A 177 -24.98 9.31 -7.96
CA ARG A 177 -25.26 8.84 -9.32
C ARG A 177 -24.33 9.54 -10.32
N LEU A 178 -23.58 8.74 -11.07
CA LEU A 178 -22.73 9.19 -12.19
C LEU A 178 -23.02 8.35 -13.43
N GLY A 179 -22.83 8.94 -14.60
CA GLY A 179 -22.83 8.17 -15.85
C GLY A 179 -21.75 7.08 -15.83
N GLY A 180 -22.07 5.92 -16.41
CA GLY A 180 -21.17 4.77 -16.46
C GLY A 180 -21.38 3.73 -15.35
N TRP A 181 -22.34 3.96 -14.45
CA TRP A 181 -22.80 2.97 -13.46
C TRP A 181 -24.26 3.24 -13.07
N ASP A 182 -25.10 2.21 -13.08
CA ASP A 182 -26.55 2.38 -12.84
C ASP A 182 -26.93 2.33 -11.35
N GLY A 183 -26.02 1.88 -10.49
CA GLY A 183 -26.23 1.75 -9.06
C GLY A 183 -25.83 3.00 -8.24
N PRO A 184 -26.11 2.99 -6.92
CA PRO A 184 -25.57 3.99 -6.01
C PRO A 184 -24.04 3.91 -5.92
N LEU A 185 -23.45 5.08 -5.71
CA LEU A 185 -22.03 5.28 -5.47
C LEU A 185 -21.83 6.08 -4.20
N ASP A 186 -20.80 5.71 -3.45
CA ASP A 186 -20.26 6.53 -2.40
C ASP A 186 -19.48 7.69 -3.03
N PHE A 187 -19.79 8.92 -2.64
CA PHE A 187 -19.13 10.12 -3.16
C PHE A 187 -18.26 10.76 -2.10
N ASP A 188 -17.05 11.07 -2.53
CA ASP A 188 -16.01 11.67 -1.71
C ASP A 188 -15.53 12.99 -2.27
N VAL A 189 -15.16 13.88 -1.35
CA VAL A 189 -14.29 15.01 -1.65
C VAL A 189 -12.99 14.88 -0.87
N PHE A 190 -11.88 14.86 -1.59
CA PHE A 190 -10.56 15.07 -1.01
C PHE A 190 -10.27 16.57 -1.01
N TYR A 191 -9.96 17.14 0.16
CA TYR A 191 -9.78 18.59 0.32
C TYR A 191 -8.44 19.12 -0.23
N GLY A 192 -7.52 18.24 -0.62
CA GLY A 192 -6.29 18.60 -1.31
C GLY A 192 -6.39 18.55 -2.83
N ASP A 193 -5.28 18.92 -3.47
CA ASP A 193 -5.01 18.76 -4.89
C ASP A 193 -4.22 17.46 -5.18
N GLU A 194 -3.86 17.22 -6.43
CA GLU A 194 -3.10 16.01 -6.84
C GLU A 194 -1.73 15.92 -6.13
N SER A 195 -1.10 17.06 -5.86
CA SER A 195 0.20 17.10 -5.16
C SER A 195 0.05 16.69 -3.70
N ALA A 196 -1.01 17.12 -3.03
CA ALA A 196 -1.36 16.68 -1.69
C ALA A 196 -1.72 15.18 -1.67
N TRP A 197 -2.49 14.70 -2.65
CA TRP A 197 -2.79 13.27 -2.80
C TRP A 197 -1.50 12.44 -2.90
N ASP A 198 -0.58 12.88 -3.76
CA ASP A 198 0.70 12.20 -3.96
C ASP A 198 1.53 12.14 -2.68
N LYS A 199 1.46 13.14 -1.80
CA LYS A 199 2.14 13.10 -0.50
C LYS A 199 1.55 12.04 0.42
N TYR A 200 0.23 11.85 0.42
CA TYR A 200 -0.41 10.77 1.18
C TYR A 200 -0.11 9.38 0.60
N ALA A 201 -0.03 9.26 -0.72
CA ALA A 201 0.23 7.99 -1.41
C ALA A 201 1.71 7.57 -1.39
N LYS A 202 2.63 8.55 -1.35
CA LYS A 202 4.06 8.30 -1.35
C LYS A 202 4.49 7.62 -0.06
N LYS A 203 5.51 6.78 -0.19
CA LYS A 203 6.30 6.36 0.96
C LYS A 203 6.92 7.63 1.54
N ASN A 204 6.56 7.98 2.77
CA ASN A 204 7.30 8.99 3.49
C ASN A 204 8.75 8.55 3.54
N GLY A 205 9.67 9.48 3.25
CA GLY A 205 11.10 9.29 3.50
C GLY A 205 11.39 9.26 5.01
N GLY A 206 10.64 8.44 5.76
CA GLY A 206 10.64 8.37 7.19
C GLY A 206 12.01 7.98 7.69
N SER A 207 12.66 8.94 8.34
CA SER A 207 13.56 8.72 9.45
C SER A 207 12.93 7.72 10.44
N THR A 208 13.17 6.44 10.22
CA THR A 208 13.44 5.51 11.31
C THR A 208 14.48 6.15 12.23
N PRO A 209 14.50 5.91 13.56
CA PRO A 209 15.73 6.06 14.31
C PRO A 209 16.82 5.42 13.47
N VAL A 210 17.83 6.20 13.12
CA VAL A 210 19.00 5.75 12.38
C VAL A 210 19.60 4.62 13.22
N GLN A 211 19.24 3.37 12.89
CA GLN A 211 20.16 2.28 13.12
C GLN A 211 21.25 2.52 12.06
N PRO A 212 22.51 2.74 12.46
CA PRO A 212 23.54 3.25 11.58
C PRO A 212 23.55 2.48 10.26
N SER A 213 23.34 3.21 9.17
CA SER A 213 23.68 2.76 7.82
C SER A 213 25.15 2.37 7.86
N THR A 214 25.42 1.07 7.99
CA THR A 214 26.75 0.54 7.71
C THR A 214 26.96 0.67 6.21
N PRO A 215 28.18 1.02 5.77
CA PRO A 215 28.40 1.47 4.39
C PRO A 215 27.92 0.43 3.40
N SER A 216 26.97 0.81 2.53
CA SER A 216 26.73 0.06 1.30
C SER A 216 28.01 0.11 0.48
N LYS A 217 28.53 -1.06 0.10
CA LYS A 217 29.58 -1.18 -0.92
C LYS A 217 29.17 -0.29 -2.11
N PRO A 218 30.04 0.61 -2.60
CA PRO A 218 29.71 1.43 -3.75
C PRO A 218 29.33 0.54 -4.93
N ASP A 219 28.21 0.83 -5.59
CA ASP A 219 27.76 0.14 -6.80
C ASP A 219 28.91 0.15 -7.81
N THR A 220 29.42 -1.03 -8.17
CA THR A 220 30.37 -1.15 -9.28
C THR A 220 29.63 -0.69 -10.54
N PRO A 221 30.16 0.29 -11.32
CA PRO A 221 29.50 0.73 -12.53
C PRO A 221 29.23 -0.46 -13.46
N VAL A 222 27.94 -0.70 -13.72
CA VAL A 222 27.44 -1.84 -14.53
C VAL A 222 28.10 -1.90 -15.92
N SER A 223 28.60 -0.75 -16.42
CA SER A 223 29.33 -0.64 -17.69
C SER A 223 30.68 -1.37 -17.75
N LYS A 224 31.20 -1.89 -16.62
CA LYS A 224 32.49 -2.61 -16.56
C LYS A 224 32.37 -4.10 -16.21
N LEU A 225 31.17 -4.63 -15.98
CA LEU A 225 30.96 -6.01 -15.54
C LEU A 225 30.62 -6.94 -16.70
N THR A 226 31.26 -8.12 -16.75
CA THR A 226 30.84 -9.22 -17.62
C THR A 226 29.54 -9.83 -17.09
N GLY A 227 28.79 -10.48 -17.96
CA GLY A 227 27.56 -11.14 -17.52
C GLY A 227 26.91 -11.98 -18.60
N PHE A 228 25.77 -12.58 -18.26
CA PHE A 228 24.99 -13.46 -19.12
C PHE A 228 23.51 -13.06 -19.12
N THR A 229 22.72 -13.67 -19.98
CA THR A 229 21.25 -13.63 -19.94
C THR A 229 20.77 -15.04 -19.66
N ASP A 230 19.86 -15.21 -18.72
CA ASP A 230 19.34 -16.54 -18.38
C ASP A 230 18.23 -16.99 -19.34
N SER A 231 17.71 -18.21 -19.12
CA SER A 231 16.63 -18.79 -19.93
C SER A 231 15.29 -18.06 -19.80
N LEU A 232 15.14 -17.15 -18.82
CA LEU A 232 13.95 -16.33 -18.62
C LEU A 232 14.11 -14.93 -19.25
N GLY A 233 15.25 -14.66 -19.89
CA GLY A 233 15.55 -13.38 -20.52
C GLY A 233 16.09 -12.32 -19.57
N ASP A 234 16.36 -12.66 -18.31
CA ASP A 234 16.83 -11.70 -17.31
C ASP A 234 18.37 -11.52 -17.43
N ARG A 235 18.84 -10.27 -17.42
CA ARG A 235 20.27 -9.92 -17.63
C ARG A 235 21.04 -9.93 -16.32
N TRP A 236 22.05 -10.79 -16.19
CA TRP A 236 22.82 -11.01 -14.95
C TRP A 236 24.27 -10.53 -15.03
N TYR A 237 24.74 -9.79 -14.05
CA TYR A 237 26.13 -9.34 -13.94
C TYR A 237 26.88 -10.24 -12.97
N ASN A 238 28.07 -10.70 -13.38
CA ASN A 238 28.90 -11.57 -12.57
C ASN A 238 29.46 -10.80 -11.38
N GLU A 239 29.14 -11.23 -10.17
CA GLU A 239 29.68 -10.68 -8.94
C GLU A 239 29.55 -11.72 -7.84
N SER A 240 30.68 -12.09 -7.22
CA SER A 240 30.68 -13.00 -6.08
C SER A 240 30.77 -12.24 -4.78
N GLY A 241 29.99 -12.64 -3.79
CA GLY A 241 30.05 -12.05 -2.46
C GLY A 241 29.19 -12.79 -1.43
N SER A 242 29.17 -12.24 -0.22
CA SER A 242 28.26 -12.61 0.85
C SER A 242 27.20 -11.54 1.07
N PHE A 243 25.99 -11.97 1.40
CA PHE A 243 24.90 -11.08 1.79
C PHE A 243 24.25 -11.57 3.08
N LYS A 244 24.28 -10.75 4.13
CA LYS A 244 23.65 -11.03 5.42
C LYS A 244 22.34 -10.28 5.53
N LEU A 245 21.24 -10.99 5.66
CA LEU A 245 19.88 -10.45 5.67
C LEU A 245 19.62 -9.67 6.97
N ASN A 246 18.92 -8.54 6.89
CA ASN A 246 18.42 -7.79 8.06
C ASN A 246 16.91 -7.98 8.30
N GLN A 247 16.22 -8.66 7.38
CA GLN A 247 14.82 -9.02 7.47
C GLN A 247 14.56 -10.37 6.78
N PRO A 248 13.43 -11.04 7.04
CA PRO A 248 13.08 -12.26 6.30
C PRO A 248 12.94 -11.98 4.80
N ILE A 249 13.52 -12.83 3.95
CA ILE A 249 13.46 -12.70 2.49
C ILE A 249 13.08 -14.03 1.86
N ASN A 250 12.11 -13.97 0.94
CA ASN A 250 11.68 -15.11 0.16
C ASN A 250 12.73 -15.51 -0.88
N LEU A 251 13.04 -16.81 -0.89
CA LEU A 251 13.93 -17.44 -1.84
C LEU A 251 13.10 -18.17 -2.91
N ARG A 252 13.43 -17.93 -4.17
CA ARG A 252 12.59 -18.31 -5.31
C ARG A 252 13.36 -19.13 -6.33
N TRP A 253 12.62 -19.90 -7.12
CA TRP A 253 13.18 -20.68 -8.24
C TRP A 253 13.65 -19.81 -9.42
N GLY A 254 13.10 -18.60 -9.58
CA GLY A 254 13.50 -17.59 -10.56
C GLY A 254 13.44 -16.20 -9.95
N ALA A 255 14.13 -15.23 -10.56
CA ALA A 255 14.24 -13.85 -10.09
C ALA A 255 12.97 -13.01 -10.33
N LYS A 256 11.80 -13.55 -10.01
CA LYS A 256 10.51 -12.87 -10.17
C LYS A 256 9.67 -13.08 -8.92
N ILE A 257 8.95 -12.06 -8.48
CA ILE A 257 8.07 -12.18 -7.29
C ILE A 257 6.92 -13.20 -7.50
N SER A 258 6.57 -13.50 -8.75
CA SER A 258 5.61 -14.55 -9.13
C SER A 258 6.21 -15.95 -9.19
N SER A 259 7.55 -16.08 -9.17
CA SER A 259 8.20 -17.39 -9.25
C SER A 259 7.94 -18.21 -7.98
N LYS A 260 7.87 -19.54 -8.17
CA LYS A 260 7.72 -20.54 -7.09
C LYS A 260 8.66 -20.24 -5.93
N LEU A 261 8.09 -20.21 -4.72
CA LEU A 261 8.82 -20.12 -3.48
C LEU A 261 9.52 -21.46 -3.22
N ILE A 262 10.83 -21.41 -2.96
CA ILE A 262 11.64 -22.58 -2.59
C ILE A 262 12.14 -22.50 -1.14
N GLY A 263 11.83 -21.40 -0.46
CA GLY A 263 12.03 -21.22 0.98
C GLY A 263 11.90 -19.76 1.41
N THR A 264 12.00 -19.52 2.70
CA THR A 264 12.11 -18.17 3.28
C THR A 264 13.32 -18.14 4.20
N LEU A 265 14.26 -17.25 3.89
CA LEU A 265 15.45 -17.03 4.70
C LEU A 265 15.10 -16.04 5.81
N GLN A 266 15.44 -16.35 7.05
CA GLN A 266 15.16 -15.49 8.19
C GLN A 266 16.19 -14.37 8.32
N SER A 267 15.83 -13.31 9.05
CA SER A 267 16.77 -12.24 9.40
C SER A 267 18.02 -12.80 10.08
N GLY A 268 19.19 -12.22 9.77
CA GLY A 268 20.49 -12.67 10.25
C GLY A 268 21.12 -13.81 9.45
N ALA A 269 20.36 -14.51 8.60
CA ALA A 269 20.91 -15.51 7.69
C ALA A 269 21.93 -14.86 6.73
N SER A 270 22.96 -15.63 6.33
CA SER A 270 23.94 -15.20 5.34
C SER A 270 23.90 -16.12 4.13
N ILE A 271 23.91 -15.54 2.94
CA ILE A 271 24.01 -16.28 1.69
C ILE A 271 25.26 -15.90 0.93
N LYS A 272 25.76 -16.84 0.12
CA LYS A 272 26.74 -16.58 -0.93
C LYS A 272 25.99 -16.37 -2.24
N TYR A 273 26.41 -15.39 -3.02
CA TYR A 273 25.89 -15.14 -4.36
C TYR A 273 27.04 -15.08 -5.37
N ASP A 274 26.73 -15.33 -6.64
CA ASP A 274 27.69 -15.32 -7.75
C ASP A 274 27.29 -14.39 -8.91
N ALA A 275 26.07 -13.85 -8.86
CA ALA A 275 25.60 -12.85 -9.81
C ALA A 275 24.49 -11.97 -9.21
N PHE A 276 24.30 -10.80 -9.79
CA PHE A 276 23.16 -9.93 -9.51
C PHE A 276 22.44 -9.47 -10.78
N SER A 277 21.18 -9.05 -10.64
CA SER A 277 20.40 -8.47 -11.73
C SER A 277 19.52 -7.32 -11.25
N HIS A 278 19.30 -6.34 -12.13
CA HIS A 278 18.41 -5.20 -11.90
C HIS A 278 17.18 -5.32 -12.81
N HIS A 279 16.05 -5.73 -12.26
CA HIS A 279 14.76 -5.77 -12.97
C HIS A 279 13.61 -5.90 -11.98
N ASP A 280 12.39 -5.66 -12.48
CA ASP A 280 11.15 -5.78 -11.71
C ASP A 280 11.14 -4.95 -10.40
N GLY A 281 11.91 -3.85 -10.38
CA GLY A 281 12.04 -2.97 -9.21
C GLY A 281 12.97 -3.48 -8.11
N TYR A 282 13.71 -4.58 -8.34
CA TYR A 282 14.58 -5.18 -7.33
C TYR A 282 16.02 -5.39 -7.82
N VAL A 283 16.94 -5.49 -6.86
CA VAL A 283 18.25 -6.07 -7.08
C VAL A 283 18.21 -7.53 -6.67
N TRP A 284 18.16 -8.41 -7.65
CA TRP A 284 18.16 -9.85 -7.45
C TRP A 284 19.57 -10.37 -7.24
N LEU A 285 19.76 -11.27 -6.28
CA LEU A 285 20.97 -12.06 -6.10
C LEU A 285 20.70 -13.49 -6.51
N ARG A 286 21.64 -14.09 -7.24
CA ARG A 286 21.65 -15.52 -7.55
C ARG A 286 22.51 -16.25 -6.54
N GLN A 287 21.88 -17.15 -5.80
CA GLN A 287 22.52 -18.03 -4.82
C GLN A 287 22.78 -19.40 -5.45
N PRO A 288 24.04 -19.83 -5.62
CA PRO A 288 24.38 -21.21 -5.97
C PRO A 288 23.90 -22.21 -4.91
N ARG A 289 23.38 -23.36 -5.35
CA ARG A 289 22.90 -24.47 -4.51
C ARG A 289 23.35 -25.81 -5.11
N SER A 290 23.18 -26.91 -4.37
CA SER A 290 23.52 -28.27 -4.82
C SER A 290 22.86 -28.64 -6.15
N ASP A 291 21.61 -28.20 -6.34
CA ASP A 291 20.75 -28.60 -7.47
C ASP A 291 20.33 -27.40 -8.33
N GLY A 292 21.24 -26.44 -8.52
CA GLY A 292 21.02 -25.27 -9.36
C GLY A 292 21.09 -23.97 -8.55
N TYR A 293 20.07 -23.12 -8.68
CA TYR A 293 20.11 -21.75 -8.14
C TYR A 293 18.84 -21.39 -7.38
N GLY A 294 19.00 -20.53 -6.37
CA GLY A 294 17.93 -19.80 -5.74
C GLY A 294 18.08 -18.30 -5.95
N TYR A 295 16.98 -17.57 -5.97
CA TYR A 295 16.96 -16.15 -6.28
C TYR A 295 16.26 -15.39 -5.16
N LEU A 296 16.89 -14.32 -4.69
CA LEU A 296 16.32 -13.45 -3.66
C LEU A 296 16.46 -11.98 -4.04
N ALA A 297 15.45 -11.18 -3.74
CA ALA A 297 15.56 -9.73 -3.85
C ALA A 297 16.32 -9.21 -2.62
N SER A 298 17.42 -8.50 -2.86
CA SER A 298 18.31 -7.95 -1.83
C SER A 298 18.04 -6.48 -1.50
N GLY A 299 17.08 -5.86 -2.19
CA GLY A 299 16.78 -4.44 -2.10
C GLY A 299 16.05 -3.94 -3.34
N GLU A 300 15.66 -2.68 -3.33
CA GLU A 300 14.98 -2.03 -4.45
C GLU A 300 16.00 -1.57 -5.52
N SER A 301 15.54 -1.54 -6.77
CA SER A 301 16.29 -1.10 -7.95
C SER A 301 15.49 -0.08 -8.74
N SER A 302 16.13 1.02 -9.14
CA SER A 302 15.57 2.02 -10.06
C SER A 302 16.65 2.53 -11.00
N GLY A 303 16.35 2.62 -12.30
CA GLY A 303 17.30 3.09 -13.32
C GLY A 303 18.59 2.26 -13.38
N GLY A 304 18.54 0.96 -13.07
CA GLY A 304 19.71 0.08 -13.04
C GLY A 304 20.65 0.32 -11.86
N LYS A 305 20.18 1.00 -10.81
CA LYS A 305 20.94 1.27 -9.58
C LYS A 305 20.20 0.76 -8.37
N ARG A 306 20.94 0.34 -7.35
CA ARG A 306 20.36 -0.05 -6.06
C ARG A 306 19.87 1.21 -5.35
N THR A 307 18.63 1.22 -4.89
CA THR A 307 18.06 2.33 -4.11
C THR A 307 17.84 1.96 -2.65
N SER A 308 17.88 0.67 -2.29
CA SER A 308 17.86 0.20 -0.91
C SER A 308 18.58 -1.15 -0.73
N SER A 309 18.88 -1.53 0.52
CA SER A 309 19.46 -2.83 0.85
C SER A 309 18.73 -3.47 2.02
N TRP A 310 18.38 -4.73 1.89
CA TRP A 310 17.67 -5.55 2.88
C TRP A 310 18.65 -6.48 3.63
N GLY A 311 19.88 -5.99 3.80
CA GLY A 311 21.00 -6.71 4.36
C GLY A 311 22.32 -5.99 4.12
N THR A 312 23.42 -6.63 4.48
CA THR A 312 24.79 -6.12 4.30
C THR A 312 25.61 -7.03 3.41
N PHE A 313 26.47 -6.44 2.58
CA PHE A 313 27.38 -7.15 1.70
C PHE A 313 28.77 -7.26 2.33
N SER A 314 29.44 -8.39 2.12
CA SER A 314 30.84 -8.60 2.50
C SER A 314 31.57 -9.54 1.56
#